data_AF-A0A4R2IT23-F1
#
_entry.id   AF-A0A4R2IT23-F1
#
_cell.length_a   1.000
_cell.length_b   1.000
_cell.length_c   1.000
_cell.angle_alpha   90.00
_cell.angle_beta   90.00
_cell.angle_gamma   90.00
#
_symmetry.space_group_name_H-M   'P 1'
#
loop_
_entity.id
_entity.type
_entity.pdbx_description
1 polymer ?
#
loop_
_entity_poly.entity_id
_entity_poly.type
_entity_poly.pdbx_seq_one_letter_code
_entity_poly.pdbx_strand_id
1 'polypeptide(L)'
;MRVWRVMGVLGAAAVLLLSGLTSTASAAPTEPRCTSNPATPLRQFRATWVASVVNIDWPSKTGLPAAQQQAELIGWLDDAVRQHHNAVVLQVRPTADAFWPSSVEPWSQYLTGTQGGNPGYDPLAFAVAEAHKRNLELHAWFNPYRLSMGTNLNALVPTHPARQHPDWVVTYGGKLYYNPGIPAARKLVEAAIMGAVSKYDIDGVHFDDYFYPYPVAGQVFDDAATYAQYGAGFPTLQAWRRNNIDLLIQEMQQRIKAIKPWVKFGISPFAVWRNKATDPLGSDTTAGVQTYDDLAADTRRWVREEWIDYIVPQVYWAGGFAPADYNKIVPWWAEQVRGTHVHLYIGEATYKVGTSTQSPDWSDPAELSDHLAFDSTIPEVKGNIYFSAKDVRADRLGATTLLNNTWYTRPALIPTMPSLDSRAPLPPHAVHASRTADGVQLNWRRTSADTTSYAVYRRELTGDDHCPDNDARNLIATIRSSESYLDTTATPGTPYLYTVTALDRLSNQSTPIPAVSLR
;
A
#
# COMPACT_ATOMS: atom_id res chain seq x y z
N MET A 1 -48.86 -27.91 -26.29
CA MET A 1 -49.81 -28.68 -25.48
C MET A 1 -49.37 -30.14 -25.48
N ARG A 2 -49.59 -30.81 -24.34
CA ARG A 2 -49.32 -32.23 -24.03
C ARG A 2 -49.69 -33.16 -25.21
N VAL A 3 -49.07 -34.33 -25.39
CA VAL A 3 -49.39 -35.55 -24.62
C VAL A 3 -48.31 -36.63 -24.87
N TRP A 4 -47.90 -37.28 -23.78
CA TRP A 4 -47.11 -38.52 -23.74
C TRP A 4 -47.93 -39.74 -24.21
N ARG A 5 -47.27 -40.72 -24.85
CA ARG A 5 -47.69 -42.12 -24.79
C ARG A 5 -46.50 -43.04 -24.55
N VAL A 6 -46.69 -43.88 -23.53
CA VAL A 6 -45.83 -44.94 -23.02
C VAL A 6 -46.26 -46.27 -23.63
N MET A 7 -45.30 -47.15 -23.94
CA MET A 7 -45.37 -48.63 -23.96
C MET A 7 -43.98 -49.10 -24.45
N GLY A 8 -43.16 -49.90 -23.77
CA GLY A 8 -43.34 -50.83 -22.67
C GLY A 8 -42.92 -52.21 -23.18
N VAL A 9 -41.74 -52.75 -22.79
CA VAL A 9 -41.38 -54.17 -23.00
C VAL A 9 -40.41 -54.66 -21.91
N LEU A 10 -40.96 -55.53 -21.06
CA LEU A 10 -40.42 -56.75 -20.45
C LEU A 10 -38.92 -56.81 -20.08
N GLY A 11 -38.66 -56.79 -18.77
CA GLY A 11 -37.42 -57.27 -18.18
C GLY A 11 -37.40 -58.79 -18.02
N ALA A 12 -36.37 -59.42 -18.59
CA ALA A 12 -35.97 -60.78 -18.28
C ALA A 12 -34.67 -60.72 -17.46
N ALA A 13 -34.71 -61.27 -16.24
CA ALA A 13 -33.56 -61.37 -15.36
C ALA A 13 -32.63 -62.50 -15.85
N ALA A 14 -31.40 -62.15 -16.22
CA ALA A 14 -30.31 -63.09 -16.42
C ALA A 14 -29.24 -62.83 -15.36
N VAL A 15 -29.15 -63.76 -14.40
CA VAL A 15 -28.07 -63.81 -13.41
C VAL A 15 -26.82 -64.34 -14.12
N LEU A 16 -25.86 -63.44 -14.37
CA LEU A 16 -24.53 -63.79 -14.87
C LEU A 16 -23.52 -63.66 -13.73
N LEU A 17 -23.07 -64.83 -13.26
CA LEU A 17 -21.90 -65.01 -12.41
C LEU A 17 -20.66 -64.53 -13.17
N LEU A 18 -20.07 -63.40 -12.77
CA LEU A 18 -18.70 -63.04 -13.12
C LEU A 18 -17.80 -63.22 -11.90
N SER A 19 -16.98 -64.25 -12.02
CA SER A 19 -15.82 -64.59 -11.22
C SER A 19 -14.80 -63.46 -11.13
N GLY A 20 -14.13 -63.40 -9.98
CA GLY A 20 -13.23 -62.33 -9.55
C GLY A 20 -12.11 -61.99 -10.51
N LEU A 21 -11.99 -60.68 -10.75
CA LEU A 21 -10.72 -59.99 -10.96
C LEU A 21 -10.65 -58.95 -9.85
N THR A 22 -9.94 -59.28 -8.77
CA THR A 22 -9.56 -58.28 -7.76
C THR A 22 -8.53 -57.36 -8.41
N SER A 23 -9.00 -56.29 -9.04
CA SER A 23 -8.15 -55.15 -9.31
C SER A 23 -7.70 -54.60 -7.96
N THR A 24 -6.45 -54.84 -7.58
CA THR A 24 -5.79 -53.99 -6.60
C THR A 24 -5.74 -52.60 -7.21
N ALA A 25 -6.79 -51.82 -7.01
CA ALA A 25 -6.74 -50.38 -7.17
C ALA A 25 -5.67 -49.92 -6.18
N SER A 26 -4.45 -49.78 -6.68
CA SER A 26 -3.39 -49.10 -5.94
C SER A 26 -3.97 -47.73 -5.63
N ALA A 27 -4.24 -47.47 -4.36
CA ALA A 27 -4.66 -46.15 -3.92
C ALA A 27 -3.66 -45.17 -4.53
N ALA A 28 -4.17 -44.22 -5.35
CA ALA A 28 -3.33 -43.12 -5.80
C ALA A 28 -2.70 -42.52 -4.54
N PRO A 29 -1.37 -42.27 -4.54
CA PRO A 29 -0.75 -41.61 -3.40
C PRO A 29 -1.57 -40.37 -3.08
N THR A 30 -2.09 -40.30 -1.86
CA THR A 30 -2.80 -39.13 -1.36
C THR A 30 -1.86 -37.95 -1.59
N GLU A 31 -2.26 -37.01 -2.44
CA GLU A 31 -1.49 -35.80 -2.68
C GLU A 31 -1.09 -35.19 -1.32
N PRO A 32 0.16 -34.76 -1.14
CA PRO A 32 0.58 -34.13 0.10
C PRO A 32 -0.37 -32.98 0.42
N ARG A 33 -0.96 -32.99 1.62
CA ARG A 33 -1.81 -31.90 2.10
C ARG A 33 -0.93 -30.69 2.38
N CYS A 34 -0.84 -29.80 1.41
CA CYS A 34 -0.05 -28.59 1.48
C CYS A 34 -0.85 -27.46 2.12
N THR A 35 -0.87 -27.45 3.44
CA THR A 35 -1.46 -26.34 4.21
C THR A 35 -0.58 -25.10 4.03
N SER A 36 -1.17 -24.00 3.57
CA SER A 36 -0.51 -22.70 3.48
C SER A 36 -0.19 -22.18 4.87
N ASN A 37 0.99 -21.60 5.07
CA ASN A 37 1.34 -20.95 6.32
C ASN A 37 0.85 -19.49 6.31
N PRO A 38 -0.16 -19.11 7.13
CA PRO A 38 -0.66 -17.74 7.19
C PRO A 38 0.39 -16.73 7.68
N ALA A 39 1.46 -17.19 8.35
CA ALA A 39 2.56 -16.33 8.76
C ALA A 39 3.51 -15.95 7.62
N THR A 40 3.45 -16.64 6.47
CA THR A 40 4.30 -16.36 5.30
C THR A 40 3.47 -16.39 4.01
N PRO A 41 2.44 -15.52 3.89
CA PRO A 41 1.58 -15.52 2.71
C PRO A 41 2.40 -15.21 1.45
N LEU A 42 2.04 -15.82 0.32
CA LEU A 42 2.70 -15.53 -0.95
C LEU A 42 2.56 -14.04 -1.32
N ARG A 43 1.38 -13.48 -1.05
CA ARG A 43 1.01 -12.10 -1.40
C ARG A 43 0.64 -11.31 -0.16
N GLN A 44 1.35 -10.22 0.07
CA GLN A 44 1.11 -9.29 1.17
C GLN A 44 1.75 -7.94 0.86
N PHE A 45 1.01 -6.85 1.02
CA PHE A 45 1.57 -5.51 0.91
C PHE A 45 2.30 -5.17 2.21
N ARG A 46 3.57 -4.76 2.10
CA ARG A 46 4.43 -4.47 3.24
C ARG A 46 5.16 -3.17 2.97
N ALA A 47 4.85 -2.13 3.74
CA ALA A 47 5.35 -0.79 3.45
C ALA A 47 5.65 0.03 4.69
N THR A 48 6.39 1.12 4.51
CA THR A 48 6.58 2.13 5.55
C THR A 48 6.38 3.53 4.98
N TRP A 49 5.88 4.44 5.81
CA TRP A 49 5.82 5.86 5.49
C TRP A 49 7.16 6.53 5.79
N VAL A 50 7.67 7.28 4.81
CA VAL A 50 8.82 8.18 4.96
C VAL A 50 8.29 9.61 4.84
N ALA A 51 8.09 10.26 5.99
CA ALA A 51 7.53 11.59 6.11
C ALA A 51 8.60 12.69 5.99
N SER A 52 8.26 13.76 5.29
CA SER A 52 9.15 14.89 5.01
C SER A 52 8.75 16.19 5.71
N VAL A 53 7.47 16.33 6.06
CA VAL A 53 6.99 17.47 6.85
C VAL A 53 7.76 17.54 8.16
N VAL A 54 8.23 18.74 8.50
CA VAL A 54 9.10 19.01 9.66
C VAL A 54 10.31 18.06 9.78
N ASN A 55 10.76 17.50 8.65
CA ASN A 55 11.87 16.55 8.57
C ASN A 55 11.70 15.35 9.52
N ILE A 56 10.47 14.78 9.60
CA ILE A 56 10.18 13.63 10.48
C ILE A 56 11.14 12.48 10.21
N ASP A 57 11.25 12.03 8.96
CA ASP A 57 12.13 10.92 8.53
C ASP A 57 13.19 11.39 7.53
N TRP A 58 12.77 12.03 6.43
CA TRP A 58 13.66 12.39 5.35
C TRP A 58 13.31 13.70 4.63
N PRO A 59 14.32 14.56 4.34
CA PRO A 59 15.69 14.49 4.83
C PRO A 59 15.77 14.70 6.34
N SER A 60 16.86 14.29 6.99
CA SER A 60 16.98 14.35 8.47
C SER A 60 16.95 15.77 9.03
N LYS A 61 17.28 16.76 8.20
CA LYS A 61 17.12 18.19 8.46
C LYS A 61 17.14 18.97 7.15
N THR A 62 16.74 20.23 7.22
CA THR A 62 16.80 21.14 6.06
C THR A 62 18.24 21.52 5.70
N GLY A 63 18.46 21.88 4.42
CA GLY A 63 19.73 22.47 3.97
C GLY A 63 20.89 21.49 3.84
N LEU A 64 20.61 20.18 3.88
CA LEU A 64 21.62 19.15 3.61
C LEU A 64 22.11 19.24 2.15
N PRO A 65 23.40 19.00 1.87
CA PRO A 65 23.88 18.83 0.50
C PRO A 65 23.13 17.70 -0.23
N ALA A 66 22.92 17.86 -1.54
CA ALA A 66 22.20 16.87 -2.37
C ALA A 66 22.72 15.43 -2.16
N ALA A 67 24.04 15.24 -2.15
CA ALA A 67 24.65 13.93 -1.93
C ALA A 67 24.27 13.30 -0.58
N GLN A 68 24.12 14.10 0.49
CA GLN A 68 23.68 13.60 1.79
C GLN A 68 22.19 13.25 1.78
N GLN A 69 21.34 14.08 1.16
CA GLN A 69 19.91 13.75 1.00
C GLN A 69 19.74 12.44 0.21
N GLN A 70 20.50 12.27 -0.87
CA GLN A 70 20.50 11.05 -1.68
C GLN A 70 20.95 9.83 -0.88
N ALA A 71 22.05 9.95 -0.11
CA ALA A 71 22.55 8.87 0.72
C ALA A 71 21.57 8.47 1.83
N GLU A 72 20.92 9.44 2.48
CA GLU A 72 19.89 9.17 3.48
C GLU A 72 18.69 8.45 2.87
N LEU A 73 18.23 8.89 1.68
CA LEU A 73 17.11 8.24 1.01
C LEU A 73 17.44 6.80 0.62
N ILE A 74 18.64 6.56 0.08
CA ILE A 74 19.13 5.20 -0.17
C ILE A 74 19.08 4.36 1.10
N GLY A 75 19.54 4.89 2.24
CA GLY A 75 19.49 4.18 3.52
C GLY A 75 18.06 3.81 3.95
N TRP A 76 17.08 4.68 3.75
CA TRP A 76 15.67 4.36 4.02
C TRP A 76 15.12 3.25 3.11
N LEU A 77 15.52 3.24 1.83
CA LEU A 77 15.12 2.19 0.88
C LEU A 77 15.82 0.85 1.19
N ASP A 78 17.10 0.88 1.57
CA ASP A 78 17.84 -0.32 2.01
C ASP A 78 17.22 -0.91 3.28
N ASP A 79 16.77 -0.06 4.22
CA ASP A 79 16.04 -0.51 5.41
C ASP A 79 14.72 -1.18 5.09
N ALA A 80 13.98 -0.68 4.10
CA ALA A 80 12.74 -1.31 3.66
C ALA A 80 13.02 -2.72 3.10
N VAL A 81 14.05 -2.89 2.26
CA VAL A 81 14.45 -4.20 1.74
C VAL A 81 14.88 -5.15 2.86
N ARG A 82 15.70 -4.67 3.81
CA ARG A 82 16.19 -5.47 4.95
C ARG A 82 15.04 -6.01 5.81
N GLN A 83 13.91 -5.31 5.83
CA GLN A 83 12.71 -5.70 6.58
C GLN A 83 11.69 -6.45 5.72
N HIS A 84 12.07 -6.85 4.50
CA HIS A 84 11.19 -7.51 3.54
C HIS A 84 9.91 -6.71 3.21
N HIS A 85 9.98 -5.38 3.28
CA HIS A 85 8.98 -4.51 2.67
C HIS A 85 9.10 -4.56 1.15
N ASN A 86 7.98 -4.41 0.46
CA ASN A 86 7.89 -4.37 -0.99
C ASN A 86 7.43 -3.02 -1.54
N ALA A 87 7.13 -2.05 -0.67
CA ALA A 87 6.83 -0.67 -1.07
C ALA A 87 7.32 0.37 -0.04
N VAL A 88 7.52 1.60 -0.51
CA VAL A 88 7.76 2.78 0.33
C VAL A 88 6.78 3.89 -0.04
N VAL A 89 6.16 4.49 0.97
CA VAL A 89 5.24 5.62 0.81
C VAL A 89 5.98 6.91 1.18
N LEU A 90 6.45 7.66 0.19
CA LEU A 90 7.34 8.80 0.37
C LEU A 90 6.57 10.13 0.27
N GLN A 91 6.63 10.97 1.30
CA GLN A 91 5.98 12.29 1.26
C GLN A 91 6.71 13.26 0.33
N VAL A 92 6.11 13.54 -0.82
CA VAL A 92 6.69 14.41 -1.86
C VAL A 92 6.03 15.78 -1.93
N ARG A 93 4.85 15.94 -1.30
CA ARG A 93 4.14 17.21 -1.16
C ARG A 93 3.58 17.39 0.26
N PRO A 94 4.40 17.88 1.21
CA PRO A 94 3.98 18.04 2.61
C PRO A 94 3.16 19.30 2.89
N THR A 95 3.49 20.45 2.27
CA THR A 95 2.89 21.77 2.56
C THR A 95 2.77 22.61 1.29
N ALA A 96 1.97 22.16 0.32
CA ALA A 96 1.75 22.82 -0.98
C ALA A 96 3.05 23.22 -1.70
N ASP A 97 4.03 22.34 -1.60
CA ASP A 97 5.38 22.48 -2.10
C ASP A 97 5.88 21.13 -2.62
N ALA A 98 6.92 21.15 -3.45
CA ALA A 98 7.29 20.01 -4.27
C ALA A 98 8.69 19.47 -3.94
N PHE A 99 8.79 18.15 -3.91
CA PHE A 99 10.05 17.40 -3.94
C PHE A 99 10.45 17.03 -5.38
N TRP A 100 10.07 17.87 -6.34
CA TRP A 100 10.37 17.77 -7.76
C TRP A 100 10.34 19.18 -8.39
N PRO A 101 10.94 19.40 -9.58
CA PRO A 101 10.88 20.67 -10.29
C PRO A 101 9.47 20.90 -10.85
N SER A 102 8.56 21.34 -9.98
CA SER A 102 7.18 21.65 -10.31
C SER A 102 7.06 23.01 -10.98
N SER A 103 6.14 23.12 -11.96
CA SER A 103 5.74 24.40 -12.57
C SER A 103 4.55 25.05 -11.86
N VAL A 104 3.96 24.40 -10.86
CA VAL A 104 2.75 24.84 -10.16
C VAL A 104 3.07 25.35 -8.76
N GLU A 105 3.89 24.60 -8.03
CA GLU A 105 4.23 24.88 -6.63
C GLU A 105 5.75 24.97 -6.46
N PRO A 106 6.24 25.74 -5.48
CA PRO A 106 7.67 25.92 -5.30
C PRO A 106 8.34 24.65 -4.73
N TRP A 107 9.67 24.61 -4.82
CA TRP A 107 10.47 23.62 -4.08
C TRP A 107 10.17 23.65 -2.59
N SER A 108 10.14 22.47 -1.98
CA SER A 108 9.88 22.38 -0.55
C SER A 108 10.99 22.99 0.30
N GLN A 109 10.57 23.72 1.33
CA GLN A 109 11.48 24.23 2.35
C GLN A 109 12.18 23.11 3.12
N TYR A 110 11.61 21.91 3.19
CA TYR A 110 12.19 20.79 3.94
C TYR A 110 13.46 20.22 3.29
N LEU A 111 13.73 20.59 2.03
CA LEU A 111 14.96 20.24 1.32
C LEU A 111 16.09 21.22 1.62
N THR A 112 15.83 22.53 1.55
CA THR A 112 16.88 23.56 1.54
C THR A 112 16.83 24.54 2.72
N GLY A 113 15.75 24.52 3.50
CA GLY A 113 15.51 25.44 4.62
C GLY A 113 14.75 26.70 4.22
N THR A 114 14.52 26.91 2.92
CA THR A 114 13.74 28.04 2.40
C THR A 114 12.88 27.57 1.25
N GLN A 115 11.60 27.91 1.27
CA GLN A 115 10.68 27.55 0.20
C GLN A 115 11.16 28.13 -1.14
N GLY A 116 11.05 27.36 -2.22
CA GLY A 116 11.56 27.75 -3.54
C GLY A 116 13.07 27.53 -3.75
N GLY A 117 13.83 27.18 -2.71
CA GLY A 117 15.24 26.84 -2.82
C GLY A 117 15.44 25.51 -3.58
N ASN A 118 16.17 25.55 -4.69
CA ASN A 118 16.48 24.38 -5.51
C ASN A 118 17.54 23.50 -4.79
N PRO A 119 17.27 22.20 -4.52
CA PRO A 119 18.21 21.32 -3.84
C PRO A 119 19.40 20.87 -4.71
N GLY A 120 19.44 21.24 -6.00
CA GLY A 120 20.50 20.88 -6.94
C GLY A 120 20.30 19.56 -7.68
N TYR A 121 19.17 18.89 -7.47
CA TYR A 121 18.78 17.64 -8.15
C TYR A 121 17.25 17.50 -8.20
N ASP A 122 16.74 16.45 -8.85
CA ASP A 122 15.31 16.09 -8.85
C ASP A 122 15.07 14.94 -7.85
N PRO A 123 14.58 15.23 -6.62
CA PRO A 123 14.46 14.22 -5.56
C PRO A 123 13.47 13.10 -5.89
N LEU A 124 12.33 13.41 -6.51
CA LEU A 124 11.34 12.39 -6.88
C LEU A 124 11.85 11.50 -8.01
N ALA A 125 12.56 12.03 -9.02
CA ALA A 125 13.21 11.20 -10.03
C ALA A 125 14.18 10.19 -9.39
N PHE A 126 15.01 10.69 -8.47
CA PHE A 126 16.00 9.88 -7.77
C PHE A 126 15.33 8.82 -6.89
N ALA A 127 14.28 9.18 -6.14
CA ALA A 127 13.52 8.28 -5.29
C ALA A 127 12.93 7.09 -6.08
N VAL A 128 12.28 7.37 -7.21
CA VAL A 128 11.69 6.33 -8.07
C VAL A 128 12.77 5.38 -8.58
N ALA A 129 13.86 5.93 -9.13
CA ALA A 129 14.94 5.13 -9.68
C ALA A 129 15.59 4.22 -8.62
N GLU A 130 15.88 4.75 -7.43
CA GLU A 130 16.52 3.99 -6.35
C GLU A 130 15.59 2.96 -5.70
N ALA A 131 14.29 3.25 -5.59
CA ALA A 131 13.30 2.29 -5.12
C ALA A 131 13.16 1.12 -6.10
N HIS A 132 13.06 1.42 -7.39
CA HIS A 132 12.93 0.39 -8.43
C HIS A 132 14.18 -0.48 -8.55
N LYS A 133 15.40 0.06 -8.39
CA LYS A 133 16.63 -0.76 -8.33
C LYS A 133 16.58 -1.85 -7.25
N ARG A 134 15.80 -1.61 -6.19
CA ARG A 134 15.60 -2.50 -5.04
C ARG A 134 14.33 -3.35 -5.13
N ASN A 135 13.64 -3.30 -6.26
CA ASN A 135 12.33 -3.92 -6.46
C ASN A 135 11.25 -3.46 -5.47
N LEU A 136 11.34 -2.22 -4.99
CA LEU A 136 10.29 -1.58 -4.20
C LEU A 136 9.32 -0.83 -5.12
N GLU A 137 8.03 -0.89 -4.83
CA GLU A 137 7.09 0.12 -5.33
C GLU A 137 7.31 1.46 -4.61
N LEU A 138 7.27 2.56 -5.34
CA LEU A 138 7.26 3.91 -4.77
C LEU A 138 5.86 4.53 -4.89
N HIS A 139 5.21 4.71 -3.74
CA HIS A 139 3.96 5.44 -3.64
C HIS A 139 4.26 6.90 -3.26
N ALA A 140 4.00 7.83 -4.17
CA ALA A 140 4.17 9.25 -3.91
C ALA A 140 3.03 9.75 -3.01
N TRP A 141 3.39 10.26 -1.82
CA TRP A 141 2.46 10.77 -0.83
C TRP A 141 2.31 12.29 -0.90
N PHE A 142 1.06 12.74 -1.04
CA PHE A 142 0.67 14.14 -1.12
C PHE A 142 -0.30 14.47 0.02
N ASN A 143 -0.03 15.55 0.76
CA ASN A 143 -1.05 16.21 1.55
C ASN A 143 -1.81 17.18 0.63
N PRO A 144 -3.14 17.11 0.47
CA PRO A 144 -3.85 17.87 -0.55
C PRO A 144 -4.00 19.38 -0.21
N TYR A 145 -4.35 19.74 1.01
CA TYR A 145 -4.82 21.10 1.31
C TYR A 145 -3.94 21.90 2.27
N ARG A 146 -2.98 21.28 2.98
CA ARG A 146 -2.07 22.02 3.86
C ARG A 146 -1.13 22.90 3.04
N LEU A 147 -1.08 24.19 3.36
CA LEU A 147 -0.19 25.18 2.73
C LEU A 147 1.05 25.47 3.56
N SER A 148 0.90 25.58 4.87
CA SER A 148 1.97 26.02 5.76
C SER A 148 1.73 25.53 7.17
N MET A 149 2.83 25.27 7.88
CA MET A 149 2.83 24.97 9.32
C MET A 149 2.78 26.24 10.20
N GLY A 150 2.80 27.42 9.60
CA GLY A 150 2.55 28.70 10.28
C GLY A 150 1.39 29.46 9.65
N THR A 151 1.11 30.68 10.13
CA THR A 151 -0.02 31.51 9.69
C THR A 151 0.36 32.68 8.78
N ASN A 152 1.65 32.96 8.60
CA ASN A 152 2.09 34.12 7.83
C ASN A 152 2.13 33.81 6.32
N LEU A 153 1.10 34.25 5.59
CA LEU A 153 1.03 34.09 4.13
C LEU A 153 2.20 34.77 3.39
N ASN A 154 2.70 35.89 3.92
CA ASN A 154 3.83 36.62 3.31
C ASN A 154 5.19 35.92 3.53
N ALA A 155 5.25 34.88 4.36
CA ALA A 155 6.43 34.03 4.47
C ALA A 155 6.56 33.06 3.28
N LEU A 156 5.50 32.84 2.50
CA LEU A 156 5.58 32.08 1.26
C LEU A 156 6.29 32.89 0.18
N VAL A 157 6.95 32.20 -0.75
CA VAL A 157 7.60 32.86 -1.89
C VAL A 157 6.60 33.71 -2.67
N PRO A 158 7.00 34.87 -3.24
CA PRO A 158 6.08 35.76 -3.95
C PRO A 158 5.24 35.06 -5.02
N THR A 159 5.83 34.10 -5.73
CA THR A 159 5.18 33.34 -6.82
C THR A 159 4.30 32.19 -6.33
N HIS A 160 4.18 31.94 -5.03
CA HIS A 160 3.37 30.85 -4.49
C HIS A 160 1.89 31.06 -4.86
N PRO A 161 1.16 30.04 -5.36
CA PRO A 161 -0.23 30.23 -5.78
C PRO A 161 -1.14 30.78 -4.67
N ALA A 162 -1.04 30.24 -3.44
CA ALA A 162 -1.72 30.82 -2.26
C ALA A 162 -1.44 32.31 -2.01
N ARG A 163 -0.25 32.83 -2.37
CA ARG A 163 0.08 34.24 -2.19
C ARG A 163 -0.42 35.11 -3.35
N GLN A 164 -0.57 34.53 -4.55
CA GLN A 164 -1.23 35.14 -5.70
C GLN A 164 -2.76 35.13 -5.58
N HIS A 165 -3.30 34.17 -4.84
CA HIS A 165 -4.73 33.98 -4.59
C HIS A 165 -4.99 33.90 -3.07
N PRO A 166 -4.82 35.02 -2.33
CA PRO A 166 -5.06 35.04 -0.89
C PRO A 166 -6.53 34.72 -0.54
N ASP A 167 -7.46 34.95 -1.47
CA ASP A 167 -8.86 34.57 -1.38
C ASP A 167 -9.09 33.05 -1.33
N TRP A 168 -8.07 32.24 -1.66
CA TRP A 168 -8.14 30.78 -1.56
C TRP A 168 -7.69 30.23 -0.22
N VAL A 169 -7.21 31.07 0.68
CA VAL A 169 -6.47 30.65 1.88
C VAL A 169 -7.32 30.81 3.13
N VAL A 170 -7.34 29.76 3.96
CA VAL A 170 -7.95 29.80 5.30
C VAL A 170 -6.86 29.61 6.35
N THR A 171 -6.85 30.50 7.35
CA THR A 171 -6.01 30.35 8.55
C THR A 171 -6.77 29.55 9.59
N TYR A 172 -6.22 28.42 10.04
CA TYR A 172 -6.89 27.56 11.01
C TYR A 172 -5.86 26.78 11.84
N GLY A 173 -6.06 26.67 13.15
CA GLY A 173 -5.21 25.86 14.03
C GLY A 173 -3.72 26.23 14.00
N GLY A 174 -3.40 27.51 13.79
CA GLY A 174 -2.02 28.00 13.67
C GLY A 174 -1.34 27.71 12.32
N LYS A 175 -2.11 27.29 11.31
CA LYS A 175 -1.62 26.86 9.99
C LYS A 175 -2.41 27.55 8.87
N LEU A 176 -1.92 27.43 7.64
CA LEU A 176 -2.63 27.84 6.42
C LEU A 176 -3.10 26.62 5.62
N TYR A 177 -4.26 26.74 5.00
CA TYR A 177 -4.86 25.72 4.14
C TYR A 177 -5.43 26.36 2.87
N TYR A 178 -5.37 25.65 1.75
CA TYR A 178 -6.26 25.93 0.62
C TYR A 178 -7.70 25.58 1.06
N ASN A 179 -8.66 26.44 0.74
CA ASN A 179 -10.07 26.18 1.00
C ASN A 179 -10.58 25.12 0.01
N PRO A 180 -10.96 23.91 0.46
CA PRO A 180 -11.44 22.85 -0.44
C PRO A 180 -12.72 23.24 -1.19
N GLY A 181 -13.49 24.20 -0.67
CA GLY A 181 -14.72 24.68 -1.27
C GLY A 181 -14.56 25.63 -2.45
N ILE A 182 -13.32 26.01 -2.81
CA ILE A 182 -13.06 26.85 -3.98
C ILE A 182 -12.66 25.94 -5.15
N PRO A 183 -13.47 25.86 -6.23
CA PRO A 183 -13.18 24.97 -7.36
C PRO A 183 -11.80 25.22 -7.99
N ALA A 184 -11.39 26.48 -8.11
CA ALA A 184 -10.09 26.84 -8.68
C ALA A 184 -8.91 26.35 -7.81
N ALA A 185 -9.03 26.42 -6.47
CA ALA A 185 -8.02 25.89 -5.55
C ALA A 185 -7.93 24.36 -5.67
N ARG A 186 -9.06 23.66 -5.75
CA ARG A 186 -9.08 22.21 -5.99
C ARG A 186 -8.39 21.83 -7.32
N LYS A 187 -8.68 22.56 -8.41
CA LYS A 187 -8.01 22.33 -9.71
C LYS A 187 -6.52 22.61 -9.69
N LEU A 188 -6.07 23.60 -8.92
CA LEU A 188 -4.64 23.84 -8.72
C LEU A 188 -3.97 22.66 -7.99
N VAL A 189 -4.58 22.17 -6.90
CA VAL A 189 -4.09 21.00 -6.16
C VAL A 189 -4.00 19.77 -7.07
N GLU A 190 -5.05 19.48 -7.84
CA GLU A 190 -5.05 18.40 -8.83
C GLU A 190 -3.94 18.58 -9.87
N ALA A 191 -3.73 19.81 -10.37
CA ALA A 191 -2.69 20.09 -11.36
C ALA A 191 -1.28 19.89 -10.80
N ALA A 192 -1.02 20.31 -9.56
CA ALA A 192 0.26 20.08 -8.89
C ALA A 192 0.57 18.58 -8.78
N ILE A 193 -0.39 17.79 -8.27
CA ILE A 193 -0.24 16.35 -8.09
C ILE A 193 -0.08 15.66 -9.45
N MET A 194 -0.91 16.00 -10.44
CA MET A 194 -0.82 15.42 -11.78
C MET A 194 0.48 15.77 -12.52
N GLY A 195 1.16 16.85 -12.14
CA GLY A 195 2.51 17.16 -12.60
C GLY A 195 3.51 16.06 -12.22
N ALA A 196 3.41 15.53 -10.99
CA ALA A 196 4.22 14.39 -10.56
C ALA A 196 3.76 13.08 -11.23
N VAL A 197 2.45 12.80 -11.22
CA VAL A 197 1.88 11.57 -11.81
C VAL A 197 2.27 11.41 -13.27
N SER A 198 2.19 12.49 -14.06
CA SER A 198 2.48 12.43 -15.49
C SER A 198 3.96 12.20 -15.77
N LYS A 199 4.84 12.82 -14.98
CA LYS A 199 6.29 12.86 -15.24
C LYS A 199 7.06 11.66 -14.70
N TYR A 200 6.69 11.15 -13.52
CA TYR A 200 7.49 10.16 -12.80
C TYR A 200 6.89 8.76 -12.88
N ASP A 201 7.76 7.76 -12.87
CA ASP A 201 7.36 6.36 -12.91
C ASP A 201 6.92 5.82 -11.53
N ILE A 202 6.04 6.56 -10.85
CA ILE A 202 5.49 6.16 -9.55
C ILE A 202 4.56 4.95 -9.72
N ASP A 203 4.48 4.12 -8.69
CA ASP A 203 3.62 2.93 -8.67
C ASP A 203 2.26 3.24 -8.01
N GLY A 204 2.23 4.25 -7.13
CA GLY A 204 1.00 4.73 -6.50
C GLY A 204 0.99 6.22 -6.18
N VAL A 205 -0.21 6.78 -6.11
CA VAL A 205 -0.56 8.07 -5.51
C VAL A 205 -1.21 7.78 -4.16
N HIS A 206 -0.70 8.43 -3.12
CA HIS A 206 -1.17 8.24 -1.74
C HIS A 206 -1.57 9.57 -1.11
N PHE A 207 -2.78 9.65 -0.56
CA PHE A 207 -3.15 10.71 0.38
C PHE A 207 -3.18 10.18 1.81
N ASP A 208 -2.80 11.02 2.76
CA ASP A 208 -2.97 10.77 4.19
C ASP A 208 -4.37 11.22 4.66
N ASP A 209 -4.48 11.56 5.94
CA ASP A 209 -5.71 11.79 6.67
C ASP A 209 -6.17 13.26 6.69
N TYR A 210 -5.43 14.18 6.03
CA TYR A 210 -5.73 15.61 6.08
C TYR A 210 -6.56 16.07 4.88
N PHE A 211 -7.85 16.31 5.12
CA PHE A 211 -8.79 16.90 4.17
C PHE A 211 -9.16 18.31 4.62
N TYR A 212 -10.32 18.48 5.28
CA TYR A 212 -10.47 19.59 6.22
C TYR A 212 -9.59 19.31 7.46
N PRO A 213 -9.07 20.36 8.12
CA PRO A 213 -8.17 20.18 9.24
C PRO A 213 -8.90 19.60 10.47
N TYR A 214 -8.16 18.81 11.26
CA TYR A 214 -8.64 18.30 12.55
C TYR A 214 -9.19 19.42 13.44
N PRO A 215 -10.31 19.19 14.15
CA PRO A 215 -10.91 20.18 15.01
C PRO A 215 -9.95 20.72 16.06
N VAL A 216 -9.90 22.04 16.18
CA VAL A 216 -9.22 22.76 17.26
C VAL A 216 -10.28 23.44 18.12
N ALA A 217 -10.25 23.17 19.42
CA ALA A 217 -11.23 23.72 20.36
C ALA A 217 -11.32 25.26 20.24
N GLY A 218 -12.55 25.75 20.09
CA GLY A 218 -12.85 27.18 19.96
C GLY A 218 -12.55 27.80 18.59
N GLN A 219 -12.14 27.00 17.59
CA GLN A 219 -11.88 27.49 16.23
C GLN A 219 -12.86 26.91 15.22
N VAL A 220 -13.30 27.75 14.28
CA VAL A 220 -14.14 27.37 13.15
C VAL A 220 -13.34 27.57 11.86
N PHE A 221 -13.41 26.60 10.95
CA PHE A 221 -12.83 26.76 9.62
C PHE A 221 -13.66 27.80 8.85
N ASP A 222 -13.04 28.94 8.52
CA ASP A 222 -13.74 30.12 7.98
C ASP A 222 -13.96 29.99 6.46
N ASP A 223 -15.02 29.27 6.09
CA ASP A 223 -15.45 29.07 4.69
C ASP A 223 -16.91 29.48 4.47
N ALA A 224 -17.51 30.24 5.38
CA ALA A 224 -18.92 30.64 5.30
C ALA A 224 -19.22 31.45 4.04
N ALA A 225 -18.32 32.38 3.67
CA ALA A 225 -18.45 33.16 2.43
C ALA A 225 -18.32 32.27 1.18
N THR A 226 -17.39 31.32 1.20
CA THR A 226 -17.22 30.34 0.12
C THR A 226 -18.46 29.44 -0.02
N TYR A 227 -19.05 29.01 1.10
CA TYR A 227 -20.29 28.25 1.10
C TYR A 227 -21.47 29.07 0.55
N ALA A 228 -21.58 30.34 0.92
CA ALA A 228 -22.61 31.21 0.35
C ALA A 228 -22.50 31.36 -1.18
N GLN A 229 -21.26 31.33 -1.70
CA GLN A 229 -20.99 31.45 -3.13
C GLN A 229 -21.19 30.13 -3.91
N TYR A 230 -20.68 29.01 -3.39
CA TYR A 230 -20.57 27.74 -4.12
C TYR A 230 -21.44 26.61 -3.56
N GLY A 231 -22.10 26.84 -2.43
CA GLY A 231 -22.87 25.83 -1.69
C GLY A 231 -24.33 25.68 -2.10
N ALA A 232 -24.80 26.46 -3.08
CA ALA A 232 -26.17 26.39 -3.56
C ALA A 232 -26.54 24.96 -4.00
N GLY A 233 -27.69 24.45 -3.52
CA GLY A 233 -28.15 23.09 -3.79
C GLY A 233 -27.75 22.05 -2.72
N PHE A 234 -26.88 22.39 -1.77
CA PHE A 234 -26.60 21.53 -0.62
C PHE A 234 -27.49 21.88 0.58
N PRO A 235 -27.97 20.88 1.33
CA PRO A 235 -28.85 21.11 2.48
C PRO A 235 -28.11 21.70 3.69
N THR A 236 -26.80 21.45 3.80
CA THR A 236 -25.96 21.91 4.92
C THR A 236 -24.54 22.20 4.47
N LEU A 237 -23.85 23.04 5.24
CA LEU A 237 -22.41 23.31 5.07
C LEU A 237 -21.59 22.02 5.07
N GLN A 238 -21.89 21.09 5.99
CA GLN A 238 -21.17 19.82 6.12
C GLN A 238 -21.39 18.91 4.90
N ALA A 239 -22.60 18.88 4.32
CA ALA A 239 -22.86 18.13 3.09
C ALA A 239 -22.07 18.70 1.90
N TRP A 240 -22.00 20.02 1.79
CA TRP A 240 -21.18 20.68 0.77
C TRP A 240 -19.69 20.44 0.98
N ARG A 241 -19.18 20.56 2.21
CA ARG A 241 -17.77 20.27 2.54
C ARG A 241 -17.39 18.85 2.12
N ARG A 242 -18.21 17.84 2.45
CA ARG A 242 -17.98 16.44 2.02
C ARG A 242 -17.96 16.31 0.50
N ASN A 243 -18.92 16.93 -0.18
CA ASN A 243 -18.96 16.91 -1.65
C ASN A 243 -17.69 17.53 -2.27
N ASN A 244 -17.12 18.57 -1.67
CA ASN A 244 -15.87 19.16 -2.18
C ASN A 244 -14.69 18.20 -2.10
N ILE A 245 -14.62 17.39 -1.04
CA ILE A 245 -13.61 16.34 -0.92
C ILE A 245 -13.91 15.18 -1.86
N ASP A 246 -15.17 14.73 -1.96
CA ASP A 246 -15.59 13.69 -2.91
C ASP A 246 -15.18 14.05 -4.34
N LEU A 247 -15.40 15.31 -4.75
CA LEU A 247 -14.96 15.80 -6.06
C LEU A 247 -13.45 15.70 -6.24
N LEU A 248 -12.63 16.04 -5.24
CA LEU A 248 -11.18 15.86 -5.33
C LEU A 248 -10.84 14.38 -5.58
N ILE A 249 -11.44 13.46 -4.82
CA ILE A 249 -11.13 12.03 -4.92
C ILE A 249 -11.55 11.48 -6.29
N GLN A 250 -12.77 11.77 -6.72
CA GLN A 250 -13.29 11.33 -8.03
C GLN A 250 -12.46 11.89 -9.19
N GLU A 251 -12.20 13.19 -9.18
CA GLU A 251 -11.49 13.87 -10.26
C GLU A 251 -10.02 13.41 -10.32
N MET A 252 -9.37 13.19 -9.17
CA MET A 252 -8.02 12.62 -9.12
C MET A 252 -7.98 11.19 -9.64
N GLN A 253 -8.91 10.32 -9.22
CA GLN A 253 -8.99 8.95 -9.72
C GLN A 253 -9.11 8.95 -11.25
N GLN A 254 -10.05 9.73 -11.81
CA GLN A 254 -10.28 9.78 -13.24
C GLN A 254 -9.04 10.25 -14.00
N ARG A 255 -8.37 11.30 -13.49
CA ARG A 255 -7.16 11.86 -14.11
C ARG A 255 -5.96 10.92 -14.04
N ILE A 256 -5.76 10.22 -12.92
CA ILE A 256 -4.70 9.21 -12.79
C ILE A 256 -4.94 8.09 -13.79
N LYS A 257 -6.15 7.51 -13.80
CA LYS A 257 -6.47 6.37 -14.66
C LYS A 257 -6.46 6.70 -16.14
N ALA A 258 -6.78 7.94 -16.52
CA ALA A 258 -6.71 8.39 -17.91
C ALA A 258 -5.28 8.40 -18.49
N ILE A 259 -4.25 8.59 -17.67
CA ILE A 259 -2.85 8.70 -18.13
C ILE A 259 -2.05 7.44 -17.81
N LYS A 260 -2.26 6.87 -16.63
CA LYS A 260 -1.56 5.68 -16.14
C LYS A 260 -2.55 4.75 -15.42
N PRO A 261 -3.32 3.93 -16.15
CA PRO A 261 -4.38 3.08 -15.57
C PRO A 261 -3.87 2.09 -14.51
N TRP A 262 -2.59 1.71 -14.57
CA TRP A 262 -1.94 0.84 -13.59
C TRP A 262 -1.49 1.53 -12.30
N VAL A 263 -1.43 2.88 -12.25
CA VAL A 263 -1.01 3.60 -11.04
C VAL A 263 -2.12 3.50 -10.00
N LYS A 264 -1.77 3.00 -8.82
CA LYS A 264 -2.70 2.82 -7.70
C LYS A 264 -3.04 4.17 -7.09
N PHE A 265 -4.28 4.42 -6.73
CA PHE A 265 -4.69 5.57 -5.94
C PHE A 265 -5.25 5.10 -4.62
N GLY A 266 -4.63 5.50 -3.51
CA GLY A 266 -5.13 5.10 -2.20
C GLY A 266 -4.98 6.16 -1.14
N ILE A 267 -5.70 5.95 -0.06
CA ILE A 267 -5.88 6.95 0.99
C ILE A 267 -5.68 6.29 2.35
N SER A 268 -4.95 6.96 3.24
CA SER A 268 -4.76 6.59 4.64
C SER A 268 -5.54 7.52 5.57
N PRO A 269 -6.83 7.26 5.81
CA PRO A 269 -7.63 8.14 6.67
C PRO A 269 -7.44 7.82 8.15
N PHE A 270 -7.87 8.74 9.01
CA PHE A 270 -8.14 8.40 10.41
C PHE A 270 -9.13 7.22 10.48
N ALA A 271 -8.87 6.25 11.36
CA ALA A 271 -9.49 4.94 11.27
C ALA A 271 -10.97 4.89 11.69
N VAL A 272 -11.53 5.92 12.34
CA VAL A 272 -12.96 5.98 12.64
C VAL A 272 -13.68 6.82 11.60
N TRP A 273 -14.49 6.16 10.76
CA TRP A 273 -15.40 6.83 9.84
C TRP A 273 -16.47 7.61 10.59
N ARG A 274 -17.27 6.88 11.38
CA ARG A 274 -18.22 7.36 12.37
C ARG A 274 -18.32 6.35 13.50
N ASN A 275 -18.61 6.83 14.70
CA ASN A 275 -18.97 6.03 15.85
C ASN A 275 -20.38 5.47 15.65
N LYS A 276 -20.64 4.26 16.16
CA LYS A 276 -21.94 3.59 16.10
C LYS A 276 -23.07 4.40 16.75
N ALA A 277 -22.74 5.19 17.78
CA ALA A 277 -23.69 6.09 18.45
C ALA A 277 -24.09 7.29 17.58
N THR A 278 -23.24 7.69 16.64
CA THR A 278 -23.49 8.78 15.68
C THR A 278 -24.20 8.25 14.44
N ASP A 279 -23.84 7.07 13.97
CA ASP A 279 -24.43 6.39 12.81
C ASP A 279 -24.46 4.88 13.06
N PRO A 280 -25.61 4.17 12.90
CA PRO A 280 -25.68 2.74 13.13
C PRO A 280 -24.77 1.90 12.20
N LEU A 281 -24.31 2.46 11.07
CA LEU A 281 -23.33 1.83 10.18
C LEU A 281 -21.88 2.05 10.64
N GLY A 282 -21.65 2.89 11.65
CA GLY A 282 -20.35 3.20 12.21
C GLY A 282 -19.72 2.06 13.01
N SER A 283 -18.44 2.21 13.33
CA SER A 283 -17.69 1.27 14.15
C SER A 283 -18.13 1.35 15.62
N ASP A 284 -18.03 0.24 16.35
CA ASP A 284 -18.32 0.19 17.79
C ASP A 284 -17.19 0.86 18.60
N THR A 285 -17.13 2.19 18.48
CA THR A 285 -16.10 3.09 18.99
C THR A 285 -16.73 4.31 19.63
N THR A 286 -15.94 5.04 20.42
CA THR A 286 -16.28 6.33 21.02
C THR A 286 -15.18 7.36 20.78
N ALA A 287 -14.57 7.32 19.59
CA ALA A 287 -13.48 8.21 19.21
C ALA A 287 -13.95 9.68 19.19
N GLY A 288 -13.08 10.57 19.68
CA GLY A 288 -13.37 12.01 19.74
C GLY A 288 -13.34 12.73 18.39
N VAL A 289 -12.86 12.08 17.34
CA VAL A 289 -12.85 12.58 15.96
C VAL A 289 -13.45 11.49 15.05
N GLN A 290 -14.17 11.90 14.01
CA GLN A 290 -14.80 11.05 13.01
C GLN A 290 -14.53 11.64 11.63
N THR A 291 -13.97 10.85 10.69
CA THR A 291 -13.58 11.39 9.37
C THR A 291 -14.74 12.01 8.62
N TYR A 292 -15.94 11.42 8.69
CA TYR A 292 -17.13 11.90 8.00
C TYR A 292 -17.61 13.26 8.49
N ASP A 293 -17.57 13.47 9.82
CA ASP A 293 -18.17 14.63 10.48
C ASP A 293 -17.15 15.78 10.60
N ASP A 294 -15.92 15.47 11.01
CA ASP A 294 -14.91 16.47 11.39
C ASP A 294 -13.97 16.84 10.25
N LEU A 295 -13.62 15.88 9.40
CA LEU A 295 -12.65 16.06 8.31
C LEU A 295 -13.32 16.17 6.93
N ALA A 296 -14.65 16.06 6.90
CA ALA A 296 -15.48 15.99 5.70
C ALA A 296 -15.02 14.90 4.71
N ALA A 297 -14.55 13.78 5.24
CA ALA A 297 -14.01 12.66 4.48
C ALA A 297 -14.95 11.45 4.60
N ASP A 298 -15.80 11.23 3.59
CA ASP A 298 -16.71 10.07 3.54
C ASP A 298 -16.00 8.82 3.00
N THR A 299 -15.04 8.36 3.79
CA THR A 299 -14.16 7.23 3.47
C THR A 299 -14.93 5.94 3.15
N ARG A 300 -16.07 5.72 3.82
CA ARG A 300 -16.96 4.60 3.49
C ARG A 300 -17.51 4.71 2.07
N ARG A 301 -17.95 5.89 1.65
CA ARG A 301 -18.43 6.11 0.28
C ARG A 301 -17.34 5.88 -0.75
N TRP A 302 -16.12 6.37 -0.51
CA TRP A 302 -15.00 6.20 -1.44
C TRP A 302 -14.66 4.73 -1.70
N VAL A 303 -14.78 3.90 -0.67
CA VAL A 303 -14.64 2.44 -0.79
C VAL A 303 -15.81 1.84 -1.58
N ARG A 304 -17.06 2.15 -1.19
CA ARG A 304 -18.25 1.53 -1.80
C ARG A 304 -18.46 1.90 -3.26
N GLU A 305 -18.03 3.09 -3.65
CA GLU A 305 -18.08 3.58 -5.03
C GLU A 305 -16.78 3.32 -5.81
N GLU A 306 -15.79 2.67 -5.18
CA GLU A 306 -14.51 2.29 -5.78
C GLU A 306 -13.74 3.47 -6.41
N TRP A 307 -13.77 4.64 -5.76
CA TRP A 307 -13.00 5.82 -6.21
C TRP A 307 -11.52 5.76 -5.82
N ILE A 308 -11.13 4.71 -5.09
CA ILE A 308 -9.76 4.42 -4.68
C ILE A 308 -9.50 2.93 -4.90
N ASP A 309 -8.25 2.59 -5.19
CA ASP A 309 -7.81 1.19 -5.37
C ASP A 309 -7.45 0.54 -4.03
N TYR A 310 -7.07 1.34 -3.03
CA TYR A 310 -6.79 0.85 -1.69
C TYR A 310 -7.10 1.88 -0.60
N ILE A 311 -7.42 1.38 0.60
CA ILE A 311 -7.62 2.18 1.80
C ILE A 311 -6.71 1.68 2.93
N VAL A 312 -6.19 2.62 3.72
CA VAL A 312 -5.26 2.36 4.82
C VAL A 312 -5.71 3.04 6.11
N PRO A 313 -6.78 2.59 6.79
CA PRO A 313 -7.15 3.18 8.06
C PRO A 313 -5.97 3.19 9.04
N GLN A 314 -5.73 4.36 9.64
CA GLN A 314 -4.71 4.58 10.66
C GLN A 314 -5.17 4.02 12.01
N VAL A 315 -5.09 2.70 12.19
CA VAL A 315 -5.55 2.01 13.41
C VAL A 315 -4.48 2.09 14.49
N TYR A 316 -4.27 3.30 15.00
CA TYR A 316 -3.14 3.63 15.87
C TYR A 316 -3.41 3.37 17.35
N TRP A 317 -4.20 2.35 17.69
CA TRP A 317 -4.51 1.99 19.07
C TRP A 317 -4.23 0.52 19.31
N ALA A 318 -4.10 0.18 20.58
CA ALA A 318 -3.87 -1.19 20.99
C ALA A 318 -5.16 -2.02 20.92
N GLY A 319 -5.00 -3.33 20.87
CA GLY A 319 -6.10 -4.28 21.09
C GLY A 319 -6.75 -4.05 22.45
N GLY A 320 -8.08 -3.91 22.49
CA GLY A 320 -8.84 -3.67 23.72
C GLY A 320 -8.89 -2.22 24.19
N PHE A 321 -8.26 -1.26 23.49
CA PHE A 321 -8.34 0.16 23.86
C PHE A 321 -9.78 0.69 23.72
N ALA A 322 -10.47 0.88 24.85
CA ALA A 322 -11.94 1.05 24.87
C ALA A 322 -12.51 2.11 23.90
N PRO A 323 -11.91 3.31 23.72
CA PRO A 323 -12.46 4.30 22.79
C PRO A 323 -12.33 3.93 21.30
N ALA A 324 -11.32 3.14 20.94
CA ALA A 324 -10.94 2.87 19.56
C ALA A 324 -10.17 1.55 19.47
N ASP A 325 -10.83 0.46 19.82
CA ASP A 325 -10.23 -0.88 19.92
C ASP A 325 -9.80 -1.40 18.54
N TYR A 326 -8.52 -1.74 18.39
CA TYR A 326 -7.96 -2.35 17.17
C TYR A 326 -8.82 -3.53 16.69
N ASN A 327 -9.21 -4.41 17.63
CA ASN A 327 -9.95 -5.64 17.37
C ASN A 327 -11.40 -5.41 16.95
N LYS A 328 -11.91 -4.17 17.05
CA LYS A 328 -13.23 -3.78 16.54
C LYS A 328 -13.14 -2.99 15.25
N ILE A 329 -12.11 -2.15 15.12
CA ILE A 329 -11.91 -1.27 13.97
C ILE A 329 -11.52 -2.07 12.74
N VAL A 330 -10.56 -3.01 12.83
CA VAL A 330 -10.10 -3.78 11.67
C VAL A 330 -11.23 -4.63 11.06
N PRO A 331 -12.02 -5.43 11.84
CA PRO A 331 -13.16 -6.15 11.27
C PRO A 331 -14.23 -5.23 10.66
N TRP A 332 -14.43 -4.03 11.23
CA TRP A 332 -15.36 -3.07 10.64
C TRP A 332 -14.90 -2.60 9.26
N TRP A 333 -13.60 -2.34 9.08
CA TRP A 333 -13.03 -1.98 7.77
C TRP A 333 -13.04 -3.14 6.79
N ALA A 334 -12.79 -4.36 7.26
CA ALA A 334 -12.93 -5.58 6.45
C ALA A 334 -14.35 -5.68 5.87
N GLU A 335 -15.38 -5.40 6.67
CA GLU A 335 -16.76 -5.34 6.18
C GLU A 335 -17.00 -4.20 5.18
N GLN A 336 -16.29 -3.08 5.29
CA GLN A 336 -16.41 -1.97 4.33
C GLN A 336 -15.88 -2.32 2.95
N VAL A 337 -14.77 -3.07 2.87
CA VAL A 337 -14.19 -3.49 1.59
C VAL A 337 -14.79 -4.79 1.04
N ARG A 338 -15.50 -5.57 1.87
CA ARG A 338 -16.15 -6.81 1.45
C ARG A 338 -17.07 -6.59 0.25
N GLY A 339 -16.85 -7.36 -0.81
CA GLY A 339 -17.60 -7.27 -2.06
C GLY A 339 -17.16 -6.15 -3.00
N THR A 340 -16.08 -5.44 -2.68
CA THR A 340 -15.45 -4.42 -3.55
C THR A 340 -14.08 -4.91 -4.05
N HIS A 341 -13.51 -4.18 -5.01
CA HIS A 341 -12.15 -4.36 -5.50
C HIS A 341 -11.13 -3.53 -4.70
N VAL A 342 -11.56 -2.76 -3.70
CA VAL A 342 -10.68 -1.91 -2.90
C VAL A 342 -9.88 -2.77 -1.94
N HIS A 343 -8.55 -2.67 -1.98
CA HIS A 343 -7.69 -3.37 -1.03
C HIS A 343 -7.69 -2.68 0.32
N LEU A 344 -7.80 -3.47 1.39
CA LEU A 344 -7.60 -3.01 2.76
C LEU A 344 -6.15 -3.30 3.19
N TYR A 345 -5.43 -2.25 3.58
CA TYR A 345 -4.18 -2.36 4.34
C TYR A 345 -4.35 -1.70 5.69
N ILE A 346 -3.61 -2.10 6.73
CA ILE A 346 -3.73 -1.46 8.05
C ILE A 346 -2.55 -0.52 8.30
N GLY A 347 -2.84 0.70 8.75
CA GLY A 347 -1.82 1.65 9.21
C GLY A 347 -1.42 1.35 10.65
N GLU A 348 -0.15 1.03 10.87
CA GLU A 348 0.41 0.66 12.18
C GLU A 348 1.15 1.83 12.84
N ALA A 349 0.98 1.96 14.16
CA ALA A 349 1.58 3.04 14.95
C ALA A 349 2.92 2.65 15.60
N THR A 350 3.92 2.28 14.81
CA THR A 350 5.26 1.95 15.34
C THR A 350 5.85 3.05 16.23
N TYR A 351 5.52 4.32 15.97
CA TYR A 351 5.94 5.45 16.79
C TYR A 351 5.46 5.41 18.25
N LYS A 352 4.39 4.66 18.56
CA LYS A 352 3.82 4.52 19.92
C LYS A 352 4.54 3.47 20.77
N VAL A 353 5.22 2.51 20.15
CA VAL A 353 5.90 1.41 20.85
C VAL A 353 6.94 1.96 21.82
N GLY A 354 6.80 1.61 23.11
CA GLY A 354 7.68 2.04 24.20
C GLY A 354 7.68 3.54 24.51
N THR A 355 6.79 4.33 23.89
CA THR A 355 6.74 5.80 24.06
C THR A 355 5.37 6.32 24.46
N SER A 356 4.30 5.58 24.14
CA SER A 356 2.93 6.01 24.33
C SER A 356 2.51 5.95 25.80
N THR A 357 1.83 6.99 26.26
CA THR A 357 1.14 7.02 27.55
C THR A 357 -0.35 6.74 27.42
N GLN A 358 -0.84 6.48 26.20
CA GLN A 358 -2.28 6.28 25.93
C GLN A 358 -2.78 4.88 26.30
N SER A 359 -1.93 3.86 26.16
CA SER A 359 -2.23 2.47 26.54
C SER A 359 -0.97 1.79 27.05
N PRO A 360 -1.02 1.02 28.17
CA PRO A 360 0.13 0.26 28.67
C PRO A 360 0.59 -0.83 27.69
N ASP A 361 -0.29 -1.33 26.82
CA ASP A 361 -0.02 -2.39 25.84
C ASP A 361 1.11 -2.02 24.87
N TRP A 362 1.29 -0.73 24.57
CA TRP A 362 2.43 -0.27 23.76
C TRP A 362 3.80 -0.48 24.42
N SER A 363 3.85 -0.86 25.70
CA SER A 363 5.07 -1.28 26.40
C SER A 363 5.38 -2.77 26.23
N ASP A 364 4.48 -3.55 25.62
CA ASP A 364 4.71 -4.93 25.23
C ASP A 364 5.47 -4.96 23.88
N PRO A 365 6.65 -5.59 23.80
CA PRO A 365 7.33 -5.78 22.52
C PRO A 365 6.52 -6.59 21.49
N ALA A 366 5.53 -7.39 21.94
CA ALA A 366 4.69 -8.22 21.07
C ALA A 366 3.53 -7.46 20.41
N GLU A 367 3.16 -6.25 20.85
CA GLU A 367 1.94 -5.55 20.42
C GLU A 367 1.79 -5.50 18.88
N LEU A 368 2.84 -5.08 18.15
CA LEU A 368 2.81 -5.05 16.68
C LEU A 368 2.74 -6.45 16.05
N SER A 369 3.37 -7.44 16.67
CA SER A 369 3.31 -8.84 16.19
C SER A 369 1.91 -9.43 16.40
N ASP A 370 1.23 -9.06 17.48
CA ASP A 370 -0.12 -9.50 17.80
C ASP A 370 -1.16 -8.87 16.87
N HIS A 371 -0.95 -7.61 16.44
CA HIS A 371 -1.72 -7.00 15.36
C HIS A 371 -1.63 -7.84 14.07
N LEU A 372 -0.44 -8.25 13.65
CA LEU A 372 -0.26 -9.09 12.45
C LEU A 372 -0.87 -10.49 12.63
N ALA A 373 -0.78 -11.06 13.84
CA ALA A 373 -1.45 -12.31 14.17
C ALA A 373 -2.95 -12.19 13.96
N PHE A 374 -3.57 -11.13 14.47
CA PHE A 374 -4.99 -10.87 14.32
C PHE A 374 -5.38 -10.57 12.86
N ASP A 375 -4.67 -9.68 12.19
CA ASP A 375 -4.91 -9.32 10.79
C ASP A 375 -4.84 -10.54 9.85
N SER A 376 -3.93 -11.49 10.12
CA SER A 376 -3.80 -12.72 9.34
C SER A 376 -5.05 -13.62 9.39
N THR A 377 -5.93 -13.41 10.37
CA THR A 377 -7.20 -14.13 10.49
C THR A 377 -8.33 -13.50 9.66
N ILE A 378 -8.11 -12.32 9.08
CA ILE A 378 -9.10 -11.52 8.36
C ILE A 378 -8.75 -11.50 6.87
N PRO A 379 -9.42 -12.28 6.01
CA PRO A 379 -9.05 -12.44 4.60
C PRO A 379 -9.04 -11.15 3.78
N GLU A 380 -9.81 -10.14 4.19
CA GLU A 380 -9.85 -8.84 3.55
C GLU A 380 -8.60 -7.99 3.79
N VAL A 381 -7.87 -8.21 4.89
CA VAL A 381 -6.61 -7.49 5.16
C VAL A 381 -5.52 -8.05 4.25
N LYS A 382 -4.99 -7.19 3.39
CA LYS A 382 -4.00 -7.55 2.36
C LYS A 382 -2.58 -7.09 2.70
N GLY A 383 -2.36 -6.47 3.85
CA GLY A 383 -1.05 -5.96 4.25
C GLY A 383 -1.11 -4.81 5.25
N ASN A 384 0.07 -4.27 5.58
CA ASN A 384 0.25 -3.27 6.62
C ASN A 384 1.23 -2.18 6.14
N ILE A 385 1.07 -0.95 6.68
CA ILE A 385 1.98 0.17 6.46
C ILE A 385 2.38 0.76 7.82
N TYR A 386 3.68 0.88 8.08
CA TYR A 386 4.21 1.29 9.38
C TYR A 386 4.52 2.79 9.46
N PHE A 387 3.91 3.48 10.42
CA PHE A 387 4.18 4.89 10.73
C PHE A 387 5.10 5.01 11.97
N SER A 388 6.33 5.52 11.85
CA SER A 388 7.03 5.93 10.62
C SER A 388 8.37 5.20 10.46
N ALA A 389 9.01 5.34 9.30
CA ALA A 389 10.23 4.62 8.95
C ALA A 389 11.35 4.76 9.99
N LYS A 390 11.51 5.92 10.64
CA LYS A 390 12.49 6.08 11.72
C LYS A 390 12.20 5.23 12.96
N ASP A 391 10.92 5.02 13.28
CA ASP A 391 10.51 4.28 14.47
C ASP A 391 10.64 2.78 14.23
N VAL A 392 10.36 2.37 13.00
CA VAL A 392 10.68 1.03 12.48
C VAL A 392 12.19 0.78 12.56
N ARG A 393 13.03 1.72 12.08
CA ARG A 393 14.50 1.64 12.19
C ARG A 393 14.98 1.63 13.64
N ALA A 394 14.33 2.39 14.52
CA ALA A 394 14.72 2.51 15.92
C ALA A 394 14.47 1.22 16.72
N ASP A 395 13.56 0.35 16.25
CA ASP A 395 13.27 -0.96 16.83
C ASP A 395 13.13 -0.96 18.36
N ARG A 396 12.31 -0.02 18.86
CA ARG A 396 12.11 0.11 20.31
C ARG A 396 11.57 -1.19 20.87
N LEU A 397 12.12 -1.61 22.01
CA LEU A 397 11.83 -2.88 22.69
C LEU A 397 12.16 -4.14 21.87
N GLY A 398 12.79 -4.02 20.69
CA GLY A 398 12.98 -5.14 19.76
C GLY A 398 11.70 -5.56 19.03
N ALA A 399 10.65 -4.73 19.04
CA ALA A 399 9.33 -5.07 18.51
C ALA A 399 9.32 -5.29 16.98
N THR A 400 10.09 -4.50 16.23
CA THR A 400 10.22 -4.66 14.78
C THR A 400 11.05 -5.90 14.45
N THR A 401 12.11 -6.16 15.21
CA THR A 401 12.86 -7.42 15.09
C THR A 401 11.98 -8.64 15.36
N LEU A 402 11.17 -8.61 16.42
CA LEU A 402 10.22 -9.69 16.74
C LEU A 402 9.20 -9.90 15.61
N LEU A 403 8.56 -8.82 15.15
CA LEU A 403 7.62 -8.86 14.04
C LEU A 403 8.24 -9.48 12.79
N ASN A 404 9.43 -9.03 12.40
CA ASN A 404 10.10 -9.51 11.19
C ASN A 404 10.50 -10.98 11.29
N ASN A 405 10.99 -11.41 12.46
CA ASN A 405 11.37 -12.80 12.70
C ASN A 405 10.17 -13.76 12.77
N THR A 406 8.96 -13.25 12.99
CA THR A 406 7.74 -14.07 13.02
C THR A 406 7.01 -14.05 11.69
N TRP A 407 6.80 -12.86 11.11
CA TRP A 407 5.85 -12.66 10.00
C TRP A 407 6.51 -12.34 8.66
N TYR A 408 7.66 -11.66 8.67
CA TYR A 408 8.32 -11.19 7.44
C TYR A 408 9.59 -11.97 7.11
N THR A 409 9.65 -13.25 7.49
CA THR A 409 10.83 -14.14 7.31
C THR A 409 11.15 -14.54 5.86
N ARG A 410 10.26 -14.17 4.93
CA ARG A 410 10.35 -14.44 3.49
C ARG A 410 9.93 -13.20 2.72
N PRO A 411 10.47 -12.96 1.52
CA PRO A 411 9.87 -12.00 0.58
C PRO A 411 8.39 -12.32 0.35
N ALA A 412 7.60 -11.30 0.02
CA ALA A 412 6.22 -11.47 -0.41
C ALA A 412 5.98 -10.69 -1.71
N LEU A 413 5.16 -11.27 -2.58
CA LEU A 413 4.66 -10.57 -3.75
C LEU A 413 3.60 -9.55 -3.32
N ILE A 414 3.41 -8.52 -4.14
CA ILE A 414 2.34 -7.56 -3.90
C ILE A 414 1.00 -8.22 -4.29
N PRO A 415 -0.09 -7.99 -3.54
CA PRO A 415 -1.42 -8.45 -3.92
C PRO A 415 -1.80 -7.91 -5.30
N THR A 416 -2.29 -8.79 -6.19
CA THR A 416 -2.77 -8.38 -7.52
C THR A 416 -4.01 -7.53 -7.41
N MET A 417 -4.21 -6.61 -8.35
CA MET A 417 -5.44 -5.81 -8.49
C MET A 417 -6.11 -6.10 -9.85
N PRO A 418 -6.87 -7.21 -9.97
CA PRO A 418 -7.44 -7.66 -11.25
C PRO A 418 -8.38 -6.65 -11.91
N SER A 419 -8.96 -5.73 -11.14
CA SER A 419 -9.80 -4.63 -11.63
C SER A 419 -9.01 -3.59 -12.46
N LEU A 420 -7.69 -3.48 -12.22
CA LEU A 420 -6.81 -2.60 -12.99
C LEU A 420 -6.17 -3.34 -14.17
N ASP A 421 -5.62 -4.53 -13.91
CA ASP A 421 -5.13 -5.46 -14.93
C ASP A 421 -5.13 -6.88 -14.38
N SER A 422 -5.59 -7.82 -15.19
CA SER A 422 -5.65 -9.26 -14.87
C SER A 422 -4.82 -10.12 -15.82
N ARG A 423 -4.09 -9.50 -16.77
CA ARG A 423 -3.28 -10.21 -17.74
C ARG A 423 -1.85 -10.35 -17.23
N ALA A 424 -1.45 -11.58 -16.97
CA ALA A 424 -0.07 -11.87 -16.63
C ALA A 424 0.88 -11.61 -17.82
N PRO A 425 2.13 -11.21 -17.56
CA PRO A 425 3.16 -11.12 -18.59
C PRO A 425 3.49 -12.50 -19.15
N LEU A 426 4.15 -12.53 -20.30
CA LEU A 426 4.67 -13.80 -20.85
C LEU A 426 5.79 -14.34 -19.94
N PRO A 427 5.87 -15.68 -19.77
CA PRO A 427 6.93 -16.27 -18.96
C PRO A 427 8.32 -15.94 -19.52
N PRO A 428 9.35 -15.87 -18.65
CA PRO A 428 10.73 -15.79 -19.11
C PRO A 428 11.08 -17.02 -19.95
N HIS A 429 12.09 -16.92 -20.79
CA HIS A 429 12.60 -18.09 -21.53
C HIS A 429 14.10 -18.29 -21.27
N ALA A 430 14.62 -19.43 -21.75
CA ALA A 430 16.02 -19.82 -21.55
C ALA A 430 16.46 -19.76 -20.08
N VAL A 431 15.58 -20.17 -19.15
CA VAL A 431 15.91 -20.23 -17.72
C VAL A 431 16.93 -21.35 -17.51
N HIS A 432 18.08 -21.01 -16.93
CA HIS A 432 19.17 -21.91 -16.65
C HIS A 432 19.71 -21.67 -15.25
N ALA A 433 20.10 -22.74 -14.55
CA ALA A 433 20.75 -22.69 -13.24
C ALA A 433 22.10 -23.41 -13.30
N SER A 434 23.19 -22.71 -12.94
CA SER A 434 24.55 -23.25 -12.90
C SER A 434 25.16 -23.04 -11.52
N ARG A 435 25.81 -24.06 -10.97
CA ARG A 435 26.64 -23.88 -9.78
C ARG A 435 27.89 -23.06 -10.08
N THR A 436 28.27 -22.27 -9.09
CA THR A 436 29.49 -21.46 -9.04
C THR A 436 30.14 -21.64 -7.67
N ALA A 437 31.32 -21.04 -7.46
CA ALA A 437 31.96 -21.04 -6.15
C ALA A 437 31.13 -20.29 -5.08
N ASP A 438 30.34 -19.31 -5.51
CA ASP A 438 29.62 -18.39 -4.63
C ASP A 438 28.13 -18.77 -4.43
N GLY A 439 27.65 -19.83 -5.09
CA GLY A 439 26.26 -20.26 -5.03
C GLY A 439 25.71 -20.83 -6.35
N VAL A 440 24.39 -20.76 -6.55
CA VAL A 440 23.75 -21.13 -7.83
C VAL A 440 23.41 -19.86 -8.61
N GLN A 441 24.04 -19.69 -9.76
CA GLN A 441 23.73 -18.61 -10.70
C GLN A 441 22.56 -19.02 -11.59
N LEU A 442 21.49 -18.24 -11.53
CA LEU A 442 20.36 -18.31 -12.45
C LEU A 442 20.48 -17.22 -13.53
N ASN A 443 20.10 -17.58 -14.75
CA ASN A 443 19.96 -16.66 -15.87
C ASN A 443 18.68 -16.99 -16.64
N TRP A 444 18.04 -15.97 -17.21
CA TRP A 444 16.88 -16.13 -18.08
C TRP A 444 16.84 -14.98 -19.10
N ARG A 445 15.80 -14.94 -19.93
CA ARG A 445 15.56 -13.84 -20.87
C ARG A 445 14.12 -13.35 -20.76
N ARG A 446 13.96 -12.03 -20.82
CA ARG A 446 12.69 -11.34 -20.87
C ARG A 446 11.97 -11.64 -22.18
N THR A 447 10.67 -11.91 -22.07
CA THR A 447 9.84 -12.21 -23.23
C THR A 447 8.86 -11.07 -23.55
N SER A 448 8.32 -10.38 -22.53
CA SER A 448 7.30 -9.34 -22.72
C SER A 448 7.70 -7.97 -22.16
N ALA A 449 7.23 -6.91 -22.84
CA ALA A 449 7.52 -5.50 -22.54
C ALA A 449 6.81 -4.94 -21.29
N ASP A 450 5.81 -5.66 -20.78
CA ASP A 450 5.09 -5.37 -19.53
C ASP A 450 5.76 -6.01 -18.30
N THR A 451 6.71 -6.95 -18.48
CA THR A 451 7.49 -7.51 -17.37
C THR A 451 8.31 -6.41 -16.70
N THR A 452 8.14 -6.23 -15.38
CA THR A 452 8.91 -5.29 -14.56
C THR A 452 9.86 -5.99 -13.61
N SER A 453 9.48 -7.17 -13.13
CA SER A 453 10.23 -7.93 -12.13
C SER A 453 10.05 -9.43 -12.31
N TYR A 454 10.80 -10.21 -11.53
CA TYR A 454 10.75 -11.67 -11.51
C TYR A 454 10.66 -12.18 -10.08
N ALA A 455 9.95 -13.28 -9.88
CA ALA A 455 10.01 -14.06 -8.63
C ALA A 455 10.76 -15.37 -8.85
N VAL A 456 11.69 -15.66 -7.95
CA VAL A 456 12.54 -16.86 -7.98
C VAL A 456 12.16 -17.75 -6.82
N TYR A 457 11.81 -18.99 -7.14
CA TYR A 457 11.49 -20.03 -6.19
C TYR A 457 12.57 -21.10 -6.19
N ARG A 458 12.81 -21.72 -5.04
CA ARG A 458 13.78 -22.82 -4.88
C ARG A 458 13.21 -23.93 -4.02
N ARG A 459 13.42 -25.17 -4.48
CA ARG A 459 13.10 -26.40 -3.76
C ARG A 459 14.24 -27.39 -3.88
N GLU A 460 14.45 -28.21 -2.86
CA GLU A 460 15.35 -29.35 -2.99
C GLU A 460 14.76 -30.36 -3.99
N LEU A 461 15.55 -30.75 -4.99
CA LEU A 461 15.09 -31.64 -6.05
C LEU A 461 14.72 -33.03 -5.51
N THR A 462 15.43 -33.47 -4.46
CA THR A 462 15.24 -34.76 -3.80
C THR A 462 14.52 -34.64 -2.46
N GLY A 463 13.98 -33.47 -2.14
CA GLY A 463 13.22 -33.25 -0.92
C GLY A 463 11.77 -33.71 -1.04
N ASP A 464 11.10 -33.84 0.10
CA ASP A 464 9.70 -34.26 0.18
C ASP A 464 8.70 -33.08 -0.04
N ASP A 465 9.18 -31.85 -0.27
CA ASP A 465 8.31 -30.70 -0.55
C ASP A 465 7.84 -30.68 -2.01
N HIS A 466 6.68 -31.29 -2.23
CA HIS A 466 5.97 -31.24 -3.50
C HIS A 466 4.84 -30.19 -3.52
N CYS A 467 4.77 -29.31 -2.53
CA CYS A 467 3.67 -28.36 -2.43
C CYS A 467 3.68 -27.32 -3.55
N PRO A 468 2.53 -26.90 -4.09
CA PRO A 468 2.51 -25.74 -4.99
C PRO A 468 3.01 -24.48 -4.24
N ASP A 469 3.50 -23.49 -4.97
CA ASP A 469 3.88 -22.19 -4.39
C ASP A 469 2.62 -21.38 -4.06
N ASN A 470 1.81 -21.89 -3.12
CA ASN A 470 0.58 -21.26 -2.63
C ASN A 470 0.82 -20.35 -1.41
N ASP A 471 2.02 -20.39 -0.84
CA ASP A 471 2.58 -19.44 0.14
C ASP A 471 4.04 -19.09 -0.21
N ALA A 472 4.71 -18.30 0.63
CA ALA A 472 6.07 -17.82 0.35
C ALA A 472 7.19 -18.81 0.75
N ARG A 473 6.89 -20.06 1.15
CA ARG A 473 7.90 -21.00 1.71
C ARG A 473 9.12 -21.19 0.81
N ASN A 474 8.88 -21.22 -0.50
CA ASN A 474 9.88 -21.46 -1.53
C ASN A 474 10.30 -20.18 -2.27
N LEU A 475 9.66 -19.03 -1.99
CA LEU A 475 10.02 -17.74 -2.60
C LEU A 475 11.28 -17.21 -1.94
N ILE A 476 12.38 -17.17 -2.69
CA ILE A 476 13.69 -16.74 -2.16
C ILE A 476 14.09 -15.34 -2.60
N ALA A 477 13.55 -14.84 -3.72
CA ALA A 477 13.87 -13.51 -4.22
C ALA A 477 12.76 -12.92 -5.09
N THR A 478 12.68 -11.59 -5.08
CA THR A 478 11.95 -10.79 -6.08
C THR A 478 12.92 -9.76 -6.66
N ILE A 479 12.95 -9.61 -7.98
CA ILE A 479 14.07 -8.94 -8.66
C ILE A 479 13.55 -8.04 -9.77
N ARG A 480 13.88 -6.75 -9.72
CA ARG A 480 13.46 -5.77 -10.73
C ARG A 480 14.38 -5.82 -11.94
N SER A 481 13.82 -6.02 -13.13
CA SER A 481 14.47 -5.75 -14.43
C SER A 481 15.88 -6.34 -14.63
N SER A 482 16.25 -7.36 -13.84
CA SER A 482 17.47 -8.17 -14.02
C SER A 482 17.08 -9.51 -14.64
N GLU A 483 17.88 -9.99 -15.56
CA GLU A 483 17.76 -11.30 -16.20
C GLU A 483 18.62 -12.38 -15.52
N SER A 484 19.07 -12.10 -14.29
CA SER A 484 19.96 -12.98 -13.52
C SER A 484 19.78 -12.83 -12.01
N TYR A 485 20.09 -13.91 -11.28
CA TYR A 485 20.11 -13.97 -9.82
C TYR A 485 21.18 -14.94 -9.34
N LEU A 486 21.94 -14.56 -8.33
CA LEU A 486 22.86 -15.47 -7.64
C LEU A 486 22.25 -15.88 -6.31
N ASP A 487 21.87 -17.15 -6.19
CA ASP A 487 21.48 -17.73 -4.91
C ASP A 487 22.72 -18.15 -4.11
N THR A 488 23.15 -17.27 -3.20
CA THR A 488 24.27 -17.50 -2.29
C THR A 488 23.90 -18.38 -1.08
N THR A 489 22.63 -18.73 -0.93
CA THR A 489 22.12 -19.51 0.21
C THR A 489 21.95 -20.99 -0.12
N ALA A 490 22.25 -21.39 -1.36
CA ALA A 490 22.15 -22.78 -1.81
C ALA A 490 23.24 -23.65 -1.17
N THR A 491 22.87 -24.77 -0.57
CA THR A 491 23.82 -25.69 0.06
C THR A 491 24.69 -26.39 -1.01
N PRO A 492 26.03 -26.42 -0.83
CA PRO A 492 26.92 -27.17 -1.72
C PRO A 492 26.54 -28.66 -1.79
N GLY A 493 26.48 -29.22 -3.00
CA GLY A 493 26.15 -30.64 -3.23
C GLY A 493 24.66 -31.00 -3.22
N THR A 494 23.76 -30.12 -2.76
CA THR A 494 22.32 -30.37 -2.70
C THR A 494 21.63 -30.00 -4.02
N PRO A 495 21.10 -30.93 -4.82
CA PRO A 495 20.44 -30.59 -6.09
C PRO A 495 19.15 -29.79 -5.83
N TYR A 496 18.91 -28.74 -6.63
CA TYR A 496 17.75 -27.85 -6.48
C TYR A 496 16.95 -27.77 -7.77
N LEU A 497 15.62 -27.71 -7.63
CA LEU A 497 14.69 -27.23 -8.63
C LEU A 497 14.44 -25.74 -8.38
N TYR A 498 14.82 -24.91 -9.33
CA TYR A 498 14.46 -23.51 -9.36
C TYR A 498 13.30 -23.29 -10.30
N THR A 499 12.49 -22.29 -9.99
CA THR A 499 11.42 -21.82 -10.86
C THR A 499 11.46 -20.30 -10.94
N VAL A 500 11.37 -19.75 -12.14
CA VAL A 500 11.32 -18.30 -12.37
C VAL A 500 9.98 -17.93 -13.01
N THR A 501 9.36 -16.87 -12.50
CA THR A 501 8.13 -16.28 -13.04
C THR A 501 8.37 -14.80 -13.34
N ALA A 502 7.75 -14.29 -14.40
CA ALA A 502 7.71 -12.87 -14.70
C ALA A 502 6.52 -12.23 -13.96
N LEU A 503 6.72 -10.97 -13.55
CA LEU A 503 5.73 -10.13 -12.88
C LEU A 503 5.59 -8.81 -13.63
N ASP A 504 4.36 -8.34 -13.79
CA ASP A 504 4.08 -7.00 -14.31
C ASP A 504 4.01 -5.95 -13.17
N ARG A 505 3.61 -4.72 -13.50
CA ARG A 505 3.45 -3.62 -12.53
C ARG A 505 2.40 -3.87 -11.45
N LEU A 506 1.41 -4.72 -11.70
CA LEU A 506 0.35 -5.05 -10.77
C LEU A 506 0.58 -6.41 -10.13
N SER A 507 1.81 -6.94 -10.27
CA SER A 507 2.25 -8.23 -9.74
C SER A 507 1.44 -9.43 -10.25
N ASN A 508 0.79 -9.30 -11.42
CA ASN A 508 0.26 -10.46 -12.13
C ASN A 508 1.43 -11.34 -12.54
N GLN A 509 1.26 -12.65 -12.37
CA GLN A 509 2.36 -13.59 -12.42
C GLN A 509 2.22 -14.55 -13.59
N SER A 510 3.28 -14.67 -14.40
CA SER A 510 3.33 -15.61 -15.50
C SER A 510 3.29 -17.07 -15.03
N THR A 511 3.07 -17.99 -15.95
CA THR A 511 3.35 -19.41 -15.70
C THR A 511 4.81 -19.60 -15.26
N PRO A 512 5.08 -20.48 -14.29
CA PRO A 512 6.43 -20.81 -13.83
C PRO A 512 7.27 -21.55 -14.88
N ILE A 513 8.56 -21.20 -14.99
CA ILE A 513 9.52 -21.90 -15.84
C ILE A 513 10.62 -22.54 -14.98
N PRO A 514 10.76 -23.89 -15.01
CA PRO A 514 11.70 -24.60 -14.18
C PRO A 514 13.12 -24.60 -14.76
N ALA A 515 14.11 -24.64 -13.88
CA ALA A 515 15.50 -24.95 -14.19
C ALA A 515 16.11 -25.80 -13.06
N VAL A 516 16.87 -26.83 -13.41
CA VAL A 516 17.48 -27.73 -12.43
C VAL A 516 18.96 -27.40 -12.28
N SER A 517 19.40 -27.18 -11.05
CA SER A 517 20.83 -27.11 -10.72
C SER A 517 21.31 -28.49 -10.31
N LEU A 518 22.03 -29.18 -11.21
CA LEU A 518 22.68 -30.45 -10.93
C LEU A 518 24.04 -30.25 -10.23
N ARG A 519 24.69 -31.36 -9.89
CA ARG A 519 25.97 -31.40 -9.15
C ARG A 519 27.07 -30.61 -9.84
#